data_AF-A0A9P1N8Z9-F1
#
_entry.id   AF-A0A9P1N8Z9-F1
#
_cell.length_a   1.000
_cell.length_b   1.000
_cell.length_c   1.000
_cell.angle_alpha   90.00
_cell.angle_beta   90.00
_cell.angle_gamma   90.00
#
_symmetry.space_group_name_H-M   'P 1'
#
loop_
_entity.id
_entity.type
_entity.pdbx_description
1 polymer ?
#
loop_
_entity_poly.entity_id
_entity_poly.type
_entity_poly.pdbx_seq_one_letter_code
_entity_poly.pdbx_strand_id
1 'polypeptide(L)'
;MLILTVKTILGFTVFISSFLGLLANLIVLRPVYKFAKSPEKSTIYVISLFNILNDIIQLLLSTFYLAPCIIFETYIFGDKINSPIPVFLGACCMFSWYIGNVSQIVMATNRFAVICYRNYTFFTRRNTTIIFILTIIGAAAKSFIIQYVFPCCEFIFDHHVLSYNYVVKEGITNYSDLSDIPVNALSTIVAFVCYTSIIFTIRKSTKTVSLTMTAQTQRQRRHKEYIYAMQFFSISLFYTFAWVFLRTFPMLFGGENLEWFVLIAFSITVNSSANAFIYLISNKEIIRMISRSRYFVFGGTSSTIHHSDTIPQSSEKRSKIIAVTH
;
A
#
# COMPACT_ATOMS: atom_id res chain seq x y z
N MET A 1 10.19 -5.45 36.09
CA MET A 1 8.87 -4.88 36.47
C MET A 1 8.62 -3.73 35.49
N LEU A 2 7.58 -3.81 34.66
CA LEU A 2 7.33 -2.77 33.64
C LEU A 2 6.73 -1.54 34.34
N ILE A 3 7.44 -0.41 34.33
CA ILE A 3 6.94 0.85 34.92
C ILE A 3 6.12 1.56 33.85
N LEU A 4 4.91 2.01 34.22
CA LEU A 4 4.02 2.74 33.31
C LEU A 4 4.52 4.18 33.16
N THR A 5 5.37 4.41 32.17
CA THR A 5 5.84 5.74 31.75
C THR A 5 5.07 6.23 30.53
N VAL A 6 5.19 7.52 30.19
CA VAL A 6 4.62 8.08 28.94
C VAL A 6 5.15 7.33 27.72
N LYS A 7 6.45 7.03 27.69
CA LYS A 7 7.09 6.21 26.65
C LYS A 7 6.46 4.83 26.52
N THR A 8 6.22 4.15 27.63
CA THR A 8 5.55 2.84 27.64
C THR A 8 4.15 2.92 27.02
N ILE A 9 3.35 3.94 27.36
CA ILE A 9 2.00 4.15 26.79
C ILE A 9 2.08 4.43 25.28
N LEU A 10 3.02 5.29 24.87
CA LEU A 10 3.25 5.60 23.46
C LEU A 10 3.68 4.35 22.68
N GLY A 11 4.56 3.53 23.25
CA GLY A 11 4.98 2.25 22.70
C GLY A 11 3.81 1.28 22.51
N PHE A 12 2.94 1.12 23.51
CA PHE A 12 1.72 0.32 23.37
C PHE A 12 0.78 0.86 22.30
N THR A 13 0.67 2.18 22.17
CA THR A 13 -0.18 2.80 21.16
C THR A 13 0.37 2.52 19.74
N VAL A 14 1.70 2.63 19.55
CA VAL A 14 2.36 2.23 18.29
C VAL A 14 2.10 0.75 18.02
N PHE A 15 2.31 -0.13 19.02
CA PHE A 15 2.08 -1.56 18.90
C PHE A 15 0.65 -1.90 18.44
N ILE A 16 -0.37 -1.34 19.11
CA ILE A 16 -1.77 -1.59 18.77
C ILE A 16 -2.05 -1.10 17.35
N SER A 17 -1.60 0.11 17.00
CA SER A 17 -1.84 0.68 15.68
C SER A 17 -1.21 -0.15 14.56
N SER A 18 0.05 -0.58 14.73
CA SER A 18 0.76 -1.37 13.73
C SER A 18 0.25 -2.81 13.66
N PHE A 19 -0.17 -3.38 14.79
CA PHE A 19 -0.78 -4.71 14.84
C PHE A 19 -2.14 -4.74 14.12
N LEU A 20 -3.01 -3.74 14.35
CA LEU A 20 -4.27 -3.61 13.62
C LEU A 20 -4.03 -3.41 12.11
N GLY A 21 -3.05 -2.58 11.75
CA GLY A 21 -2.61 -2.41 10.37
C GLY A 21 -2.14 -3.72 9.72
N LEU A 22 -1.37 -4.52 10.47
CA LEU A 22 -0.87 -5.82 10.02
C LEU A 22 -2.02 -6.80 9.78
N LEU A 23 -2.96 -6.91 10.72
CA LEU A 23 -4.15 -7.75 10.57
C LEU A 23 -4.97 -7.34 9.34
N ALA A 24 -5.19 -6.04 9.14
CA ALA A 24 -5.92 -5.54 7.98
C ALA A 24 -5.22 -5.94 6.66
N ASN A 25 -3.90 -5.78 6.57
CA ASN A 25 -3.11 -6.17 5.41
C ASN A 25 -3.17 -7.69 5.15
N LEU A 26 -3.08 -8.51 6.20
CA LEU A 26 -3.20 -9.97 6.07
C LEU A 26 -4.60 -10.40 5.60
N ILE A 27 -5.66 -9.73 6.06
CA ILE A 27 -7.04 -9.99 5.62
C ILE A 27 -7.21 -9.69 4.13
N VAL A 28 -6.68 -8.56 3.63
CA VAL A 28 -6.82 -8.18 2.21
C VAL A 28 -5.85 -8.91 1.27
N LEU A 29 -4.75 -9.47 1.79
CA LEU A 29 -3.73 -10.14 0.99
C LEU A 29 -4.31 -11.28 0.16
N ARG A 30 -5.10 -12.16 0.78
CA ARG A 30 -5.70 -13.32 0.10
C ARG A 30 -6.62 -12.94 -1.07
N PRO A 31 -7.62 -12.05 -0.92
CA PRO A 31 -8.45 -11.64 -2.04
C PRO A 31 -7.67 -10.90 -3.13
N VAL A 32 -6.72 -10.04 -2.76
CA VAL A 32 -5.86 -9.35 -3.73
C VAL A 32 -5.03 -10.34 -4.54
N TYR A 33 -4.42 -11.33 -3.89
CA TYR A 33 -3.65 -12.38 -4.57
C TYR A 33 -4.50 -13.17 -5.56
N LYS A 34 -5.75 -13.51 -5.20
CA LYS A 34 -6.67 -14.20 -6.11
C LYS A 34 -7.00 -13.35 -7.33
N PHE A 35 -7.26 -12.04 -7.15
CA PHE A 35 -7.55 -11.14 -8.26
C PHE A 35 -6.32 -10.83 -9.12
N ALA A 36 -5.11 -10.80 -8.55
CA ALA A 36 -3.86 -10.64 -9.29
C ALA A 36 -3.62 -11.78 -10.30
N LYS A 37 -4.14 -12.99 -10.02
CA LYS A 37 -4.09 -14.12 -10.96
C LYS A 37 -5.14 -14.05 -12.07
N SER A 38 -6.20 -13.25 -11.91
CA SER A 38 -7.27 -13.13 -12.89
C SER A 38 -6.83 -12.31 -14.10
N PRO A 39 -6.89 -12.83 -15.33
CA PRO A 39 -6.33 -12.17 -16.52
C PRO A 39 -6.93 -10.78 -16.77
N GLU A 40 -8.23 -10.61 -16.57
CA GLU A 40 -8.97 -9.36 -16.85
C GLU A 40 -8.62 -8.19 -15.91
N LYS A 41 -8.16 -8.49 -14.69
CA LYS A 41 -7.93 -7.48 -13.63
C LYS A 41 -6.48 -7.44 -13.14
N SER A 42 -5.66 -8.31 -13.70
CA SER A 42 -4.34 -8.69 -13.17
C SER A 42 -3.44 -7.50 -12.86
N THR A 43 -3.31 -6.52 -13.76
CA THR A 43 -2.34 -5.43 -13.58
C THR A 43 -2.56 -4.63 -12.29
N ILE A 44 -3.79 -4.17 -12.02
CA ILE A 44 -4.09 -3.34 -10.84
C ILE A 44 -3.82 -4.13 -9.56
N TYR A 45 -4.30 -5.37 -9.51
CA TYR A 45 -4.14 -6.22 -8.33
C TYR A 45 -2.70 -6.74 -8.16
N VAL A 46 -1.90 -6.83 -9.22
CA VAL A 46 -0.45 -7.10 -9.11
C VAL A 46 0.27 -5.93 -8.46
N ILE A 47 0.01 -4.69 -8.88
CA ILE A 47 0.57 -3.48 -8.23
C ILE A 47 0.17 -3.47 -6.76
N SER A 48 -1.12 -3.70 -6.49
CA SER A 48 -1.69 -3.76 -5.14
C SER A 48 -1.03 -4.85 -4.28
N LEU A 49 -0.75 -6.02 -4.86
CA LEU A 49 -0.13 -7.15 -4.18
C LEU A 49 1.29 -6.81 -3.72
N PHE A 50 2.11 -6.24 -4.59
CA PHE A 50 3.46 -5.82 -4.21
C PHE A 50 3.43 -4.75 -3.12
N ASN A 51 2.49 -3.81 -3.19
CA ASN A 51 2.35 -2.77 -2.17
C ASN A 51 1.94 -3.35 -0.80
N ILE A 52 0.94 -4.24 -0.76
CA ILE A 52 0.50 -4.90 0.48
C ILE A 52 1.60 -5.78 1.07
N LEU A 53 2.34 -6.53 0.24
CA LEU A 53 3.48 -7.32 0.72
C LEU A 53 4.56 -6.43 1.34
N ASN A 54 4.83 -5.27 0.72
CA ASN A 54 5.76 -4.28 1.24
C ASN A 54 5.30 -3.69 2.57
N ASP A 55 4.01 -3.35 2.68
CA ASP A 55 3.42 -2.82 3.92
C ASP A 55 3.47 -3.84 5.05
N ILE A 56 3.23 -5.12 4.76
CA ILE A 56 3.36 -6.20 5.74
C ILE A 56 4.78 -6.21 6.33
N ILE A 57 5.83 -6.07 5.51
CA ILE A 57 7.21 -6.01 6.00
C ILE A 57 7.40 -4.81 6.94
N GLN A 58 6.95 -3.61 6.57
CA GLN A 58 7.06 -2.42 7.43
C GLN A 58 6.28 -2.57 8.75
N LEU A 59 5.07 -3.11 8.69
CA LEU A 59 4.23 -3.32 9.86
C LEU A 59 4.76 -4.42 10.77
N LEU A 60 5.40 -5.47 10.23
CA LEU A 60 6.12 -6.47 11.02
C LEU A 60 7.26 -5.83 11.79
N LEU A 61 8.08 -4.99 11.13
CA LEU A 61 9.18 -4.26 11.79
C LEU A 61 8.65 -3.31 12.86
N SER A 62 7.57 -2.57 12.58
CA SER A 62 6.97 -1.66 13.56
C SER A 62 6.40 -2.41 14.77
N THR A 63 5.69 -3.52 14.53
CA THR A 63 4.96 -4.27 15.57
C THR A 63 5.89 -5.12 16.43
N PHE A 64 6.85 -5.80 15.81
CA PHE A 64 7.69 -6.79 16.50
C PHE A 64 9.08 -6.27 16.87
N TYR A 65 9.48 -5.10 16.37
CA TYR A 65 10.77 -4.51 16.71
C TYR A 65 10.65 -3.11 17.30
N LEU A 66 10.12 -2.13 16.55
CA LEU A 66 10.05 -0.74 17.03
C LEU A 66 9.24 -0.60 18.33
N ALA A 67 7.98 -1.05 18.33
CA ALA A 67 7.11 -0.87 19.48
C ALA A 67 7.62 -1.61 20.72
N PRO A 68 8.10 -2.88 20.63
CA PRO A 68 8.78 -3.53 21.74
C PRO A 68 10.03 -2.79 22.22
N CYS A 69 10.88 -2.26 21.32
CA CYS A 69 12.06 -1.48 21.74
C CYS A 69 11.66 -0.23 22.53
N ILE A 70 10.55 0.42 22.18
CA ILE A 70 10.00 1.56 22.92
C ILE A 70 9.47 1.12 24.29
N ILE A 71 8.67 0.04 24.34
CA ILE A 71 8.01 -0.44 25.58
C ILE A 71 9.04 -0.91 26.61
N PHE A 72 10.10 -1.59 26.17
CA PHE A 72 11.14 -2.10 27.05
C PHE A 72 12.33 -1.16 27.19
N GLU A 73 12.30 0.01 26.55
CA GLU A 73 13.38 1.01 26.53
C GLU A 73 14.77 0.38 26.28
N THR A 74 14.83 -0.59 25.36
CA THR A 74 16.02 -1.39 25.09
C THR A 74 16.07 -1.78 23.62
N TYR A 75 17.29 -2.01 23.11
CA TYR A 75 17.47 -2.62 21.80
C TYR A 75 17.39 -4.15 21.99
N ILE A 76 16.25 -4.76 21.64
CA ILE A 76 15.93 -6.17 21.96
C ILE A 76 16.95 -7.19 21.41
N PHE A 77 17.72 -6.81 20.39
CA PHE A 77 18.72 -7.67 19.75
C PHE A 77 20.10 -7.01 19.62
N GLY A 78 20.44 -6.08 20.50
CA GLY A 78 21.75 -5.46 20.50
C GLY A 78 22.03 -4.71 21.80
N ASP A 79 23.30 -4.67 22.20
CA ASP A 79 23.69 -3.89 23.38
C ASP A 79 23.83 -2.39 23.06
N LYS A 80 23.94 -2.06 21.76
CA LYS A 80 24.18 -0.71 21.27
C LYS A 80 23.35 -0.39 20.03
N ILE A 81 23.17 0.90 19.81
CA ILE A 81 22.43 1.48 18.69
C ILE A 81 22.97 1.05 17.31
N ASN A 82 24.29 0.88 17.17
CA ASN A 82 24.98 0.46 15.94
C ASN A 82 25.28 -1.06 15.90
N SER A 83 24.58 -1.87 16.70
CA SER A 83 24.75 -3.32 16.63
C SER A 83 24.28 -3.87 15.27
N PRO A 84 24.85 -4.99 14.76
CA PRO A 84 24.54 -5.49 13.42
C PRO A 84 23.05 -5.75 13.14
N ILE A 85 22.29 -6.19 14.16
CA ILE A 85 20.86 -6.51 14.02
C ILE A 85 20.00 -5.25 13.85
N PRO A 86 20.06 -4.22 14.74
CA PRO A 86 19.39 -2.94 14.51
C PRO A 86 19.67 -2.33 13.13
N VAL A 87 20.93 -2.35 12.70
CA VAL A 87 21.38 -1.84 11.40
C VAL A 87 20.75 -2.63 10.24
N PHE A 88 20.73 -3.97 10.35
CA PHE A 88 20.07 -4.83 9.36
C PHE A 88 18.56 -4.61 9.30
N LEU A 89 17.89 -4.47 10.44
CA LEU A 89 16.45 -4.17 10.47
C LEU A 89 16.16 -2.80 9.87
N GLY A 90 17.03 -1.81 10.11
CA GLY A 90 17.01 -0.52 9.44
C GLY A 90 17.14 -0.65 7.92
N ALA A 91 18.06 -1.48 7.43
CA ALA A 91 18.19 -1.80 6.00
C ALA A 91 16.91 -2.42 5.43
N CYS A 92 16.25 -3.34 6.15
CA CYS A 92 14.97 -3.91 5.76
C CYS A 92 13.87 -2.84 5.67
N CYS A 93 13.85 -1.88 6.59
CA CYS A 93 12.91 -0.76 6.54
C CYS A 93 13.15 0.13 5.31
N MET A 94 14.41 0.53 5.06
CA MET A 94 14.78 1.34 3.89
C MET A 94 14.50 0.63 2.57
N PHE A 95 14.78 -0.68 2.51
CA PHE A 95 14.43 -1.53 1.38
C PHE A 95 12.93 -1.44 1.08
N SER A 96 12.08 -1.60 2.10
CA SER A 96 10.64 -1.47 1.94
C SER A 96 10.21 -0.05 1.56
N TRP A 97 10.90 0.96 2.07
CA TRP A 97 10.63 2.36 1.73
C TRP A 97 10.89 2.66 0.24
N TYR A 98 11.97 2.11 -0.34
CA TYR A 98 12.27 2.29 -1.76
C TYR A 98 11.33 1.53 -2.68
N ILE A 99 10.86 0.34 -2.28
CA ILE A 99 9.78 -0.34 -3.01
C ILE A 99 8.52 0.51 -2.98
N GLY A 100 8.20 1.12 -1.83
CA GLY A 100 7.07 2.04 -1.69
C GLY A 100 7.15 3.24 -2.65
N ASN A 101 8.32 3.89 -2.72
CA ASN A 101 8.59 5.00 -3.65
C ASN A 101 8.24 4.65 -5.10
N VAL A 102 8.79 3.54 -5.60
CA VAL A 102 8.56 3.14 -6.99
C VAL A 102 7.12 2.67 -7.18
N SER A 103 6.50 2.04 -6.18
CA SER A 103 5.09 1.67 -6.20
C SER A 103 4.18 2.87 -6.44
N GLN A 104 4.47 4.03 -5.81
CA GLN A 104 3.71 5.27 -6.04
C GLN A 104 3.78 5.73 -7.49
N ILE A 105 4.98 5.70 -8.07
CA ILE A 105 5.22 6.06 -9.47
C ILE A 105 4.45 5.10 -10.39
N VAL A 106 4.57 3.80 -10.17
CA VAL A 106 3.90 2.77 -10.98
C VAL A 106 2.38 2.89 -10.87
N MET A 107 1.83 3.10 -9.68
CA MET A 107 0.40 3.32 -9.47
C MET A 107 -0.10 4.54 -10.26
N ALA A 108 0.55 5.70 -10.09
CA ALA A 108 0.16 6.93 -10.75
C ALA A 108 0.25 6.85 -12.28
N THR A 109 1.39 6.39 -12.80
CA THR A 109 1.63 6.27 -14.25
C THR A 109 0.73 5.22 -14.91
N ASN A 110 0.43 4.12 -14.21
CA ASN A 110 -0.51 3.11 -14.69
C ASN A 110 -1.92 3.68 -14.88
N ARG A 111 -2.44 4.40 -13.88
CA ARG A 111 -3.77 5.02 -13.97
C ARG A 111 -3.80 6.12 -15.03
N PHE A 112 -2.72 6.89 -15.12
CA PHE A 112 -2.58 7.95 -16.11
C PHE A 112 -2.60 7.39 -17.55
N ALA A 113 -1.81 6.36 -17.85
CA ALA A 113 -1.78 5.71 -19.16
C ALA A 113 -3.14 5.13 -19.57
N VAL A 114 -3.83 4.47 -18.63
CA VAL A 114 -5.14 3.85 -18.89
C VAL A 114 -6.24 4.89 -19.10
N ILE A 115 -6.28 5.97 -18.30
CA ILE A 115 -7.38 6.94 -18.33
C ILE A 115 -7.15 8.04 -19.37
N CYS A 116 -5.93 8.58 -19.46
CA CYS A 116 -5.63 9.72 -20.33
C CYS A 116 -5.29 9.27 -21.75
N TYR A 117 -4.48 8.22 -21.90
CA TYR A 117 -4.05 7.72 -23.22
C TYR A 117 -4.82 6.50 -23.72
N ARG A 118 -5.68 5.90 -22.88
CA ARG A 118 -6.40 4.64 -23.20
C ARG A 118 -5.45 3.51 -23.64
N ASN A 119 -4.21 3.55 -23.16
CA ASN A 119 -3.16 2.60 -23.54
C ASN A 119 -3.03 1.50 -22.48
N TYR A 120 -3.38 0.28 -22.87
CA TYR A 120 -3.34 -0.91 -22.00
C TYR A 120 -2.12 -1.80 -22.27
N THR A 121 -1.33 -1.54 -23.31
CA THR A 121 -0.25 -2.43 -23.76
C THR A 121 1.05 -2.24 -22.99
N PHE A 122 1.28 -1.05 -22.43
CA PHE A 122 2.47 -0.78 -21.63
C PHE A 122 2.43 -1.54 -20.29
N PHE A 123 1.34 -1.39 -19.55
CA PHE A 123 1.16 -2.03 -18.23
C PHE A 123 0.37 -3.35 -18.32
N THR A 124 0.98 -4.35 -18.94
CA THR A 124 0.51 -5.73 -18.84
C THR A 124 0.92 -6.35 -17.50
N ARG A 125 0.28 -7.46 -17.12
CA ARG A 125 0.69 -8.27 -15.96
C ARG A 125 2.18 -8.58 -15.98
N ARG A 126 2.68 -9.07 -17.12
CA ARG A 126 4.08 -9.45 -17.31
C ARG A 126 5.01 -8.26 -17.11
N ASN A 127 4.75 -7.14 -17.80
CA ASN A 127 5.60 -5.96 -17.72
C ASN A 127 5.60 -5.37 -16.31
N THR A 128 4.44 -5.32 -15.67
CA THR A 128 4.30 -4.83 -14.29
C THR A 128 5.07 -5.69 -13.31
N THR A 129 4.99 -7.03 -13.43
CA THR A 129 5.79 -7.94 -12.60
C THR A 129 7.29 -7.75 -12.84
N ILE A 130 7.74 -7.57 -14.08
CA ILE A 130 9.15 -7.28 -14.39
C ILE A 130 9.59 -5.97 -13.73
N ILE A 131 8.81 -4.90 -13.83
CA ILE A 131 9.09 -3.61 -13.18
C ILE A 131 9.30 -3.80 -11.68
N PHE A 132 8.42 -4.55 -11.00
CA PHE A 132 8.55 -4.81 -9.57
C PHE A 132 9.73 -5.70 -9.20
N ILE A 133 10.09 -6.69 -10.03
CA ILE A 133 11.31 -7.49 -9.82
C ILE A 133 12.56 -6.60 -9.90
N LEU A 134 12.64 -5.74 -10.93
CA LEU A 134 13.74 -4.78 -11.06
C LEU A 134 13.75 -3.78 -9.89
N THR A 135 12.57 -3.37 -9.42
CA THR A 135 12.42 -2.51 -8.25
C THR A 135 12.97 -3.17 -6.99
N ILE A 136 12.67 -4.45 -6.76
CA ILE A 136 13.19 -5.20 -5.62
C ILE A 136 14.72 -5.26 -5.66
N ILE A 137 15.31 -5.55 -6.82
CA ILE A 137 16.77 -5.59 -6.98
C ILE A 137 17.37 -4.20 -6.72
N GLY A 138 16.79 -3.16 -7.31
CA GLY A 138 17.26 -1.78 -7.13
C GLY A 138 17.11 -1.26 -5.70
N ALA A 139 16.00 -1.61 -5.03
CA ALA A 139 15.75 -1.25 -3.63
C ALA A 139 16.73 -1.97 -2.69
N ALA A 140 17.05 -3.24 -2.96
CA ALA A 140 18.05 -3.99 -2.20
C ALA A 140 19.44 -3.38 -2.37
N ALA A 141 19.83 -3.08 -3.61
CA ALA A 141 21.11 -2.42 -3.89
C ALA A 141 21.20 -1.05 -3.22
N LYS A 142 20.17 -0.19 -3.36
CA LYS A 142 20.15 1.13 -2.74
C LYS A 142 20.18 1.06 -1.21
N SER A 143 19.40 0.18 -0.61
CA SER A 143 19.40 -0.04 0.85
C SER A 143 20.76 -0.50 1.35
N PHE A 144 21.40 -1.45 0.65
CA PHE A 144 22.73 -1.90 0.98
C PHE A 144 23.78 -0.77 0.91
N ILE A 145 23.74 0.04 -0.16
CA ILE A 145 24.66 1.16 -0.33
C ILE A 145 24.50 2.17 0.80
N ILE A 146 23.26 2.56 1.11
CA ILE A 146 22.98 3.57 2.14
C ILE A 146 23.34 3.08 3.54
N GLN A 147 23.08 1.81 3.86
CA GLN A 147 23.31 1.29 5.20
C GLN A 147 24.76 0.85 5.46
N TYR A 148 25.48 0.34 4.45
CA TYR A 148 26.77 -0.31 4.65
C TYR A 148 27.94 0.30 3.88
N VAL A 149 27.68 1.10 2.83
CA VAL A 149 28.74 1.66 1.97
C VAL A 149 28.94 3.15 2.25
N PHE A 150 27.87 3.91 2.46
CA PHE A 150 27.98 5.34 2.73
C PHE A 150 28.57 5.62 4.12
N PRO A 151 29.56 6.51 4.23
CA PRO A 151 30.41 6.62 5.42
C PRO A 151 29.77 7.30 6.65
N CYS A 152 28.53 7.79 6.55
CA CYS A 152 28.05 8.83 7.46
C CYS A 152 26.78 8.52 8.25
N CYS A 153 25.80 7.77 7.71
CA CYS A 153 24.46 7.71 8.33
C CYS A 153 23.74 6.37 8.11
N GLU A 154 23.70 5.59 9.18
CA GLU A 154 22.88 4.38 9.31
C GLU A 154 21.45 4.77 9.70
N PHE A 155 20.45 4.22 9.00
CA PHE A 155 19.06 4.34 9.38
C PHE A 155 18.70 3.26 10.40
N ILE A 156 18.11 3.65 11.52
CA ILE A 156 17.87 2.74 12.65
C ILE A 156 16.54 3.04 13.35
N PHE A 157 16.09 2.06 14.14
CA PHE A 157 15.00 2.24 15.08
C PHE A 157 15.58 2.69 16.41
N ASP A 158 15.18 3.87 16.88
CA ASP A 158 15.70 4.43 18.10
C ASP A 158 14.59 4.65 19.13
N HIS A 159 14.67 3.88 20.22
CA HIS A 159 13.74 3.98 21.34
C HIS A 159 13.95 5.25 22.17
N HIS A 160 15.12 5.93 22.08
CA HIS A 160 15.32 7.22 22.74
C HIS A 160 14.48 8.32 22.11
N VAL A 161 14.33 8.27 20.78
CA VAL A 161 13.54 9.22 19.97
C VAL A 161 12.14 8.67 19.65
N LEU A 162 11.79 7.49 20.19
CA LEU A 162 10.52 6.78 19.98
C LEU A 162 10.16 6.57 18.49
N SER A 163 11.17 6.54 17.61
CA SER A 163 10.97 6.68 16.18
C SER A 163 12.16 6.19 15.37
N TYR A 164 12.13 6.47 14.07
CA TYR A 164 13.21 6.20 13.14
C TYR A 164 14.19 7.37 13.12
N ASN A 165 15.49 7.07 13.09
CA ASN A 165 16.52 8.11 13.08
C ASN A 165 17.67 7.76 12.13
N TYR A 166 18.30 8.78 11.57
CA TYR A 166 19.59 8.67 10.91
C TYR A 166 20.69 9.00 11.92
N VAL A 167 21.58 8.04 12.18
CA VAL A 167 22.73 8.29 13.06
C VAL A 167 23.74 9.17 12.33
N VAL A 168 23.72 10.47 12.57
CA VAL A 168 24.67 11.41 11.95
C VAL A 168 26.00 11.39 12.70
N LYS A 169 27.10 11.23 11.98
CA LYS A 169 28.45 11.43 12.51
C LYS A 169 28.90 12.88 12.30
N GLU A 170 29.37 13.53 13.36
CA GLU A 170 29.87 14.91 13.28
C GLU A 170 30.99 15.05 12.24
N GLY A 171 30.94 16.11 11.44
CA GLY A 171 31.95 16.41 10.42
C GLY A 171 31.83 15.64 9.10
N ILE A 172 30.86 14.72 8.95
CA ILE A 172 30.63 13.98 7.69
C ILE A 172 29.27 14.35 7.09
N THR A 173 29.26 14.70 5.81
CA THR A 173 28.03 15.02 5.06
C THR A 173 27.06 13.83 5.07
N ASN A 174 25.79 14.07 5.36
CA ASN A 174 24.74 13.05 5.33
C ASN A 174 24.35 12.69 3.86
N TYR A 175 25.10 11.78 3.25
CA TYR A 175 24.86 11.30 1.89
C TYR A 175 23.57 10.48 1.75
N SER A 176 23.13 9.80 2.81
CA SER A 176 21.87 9.03 2.82
C SER A 176 20.68 9.95 2.59
N ASP A 177 20.64 11.05 3.33
CA ASP A 177 19.60 12.05 3.25
C ASP A 177 19.59 12.80 1.89
N LEU A 178 20.77 13.13 1.37
CA LEU A 178 20.91 13.72 0.04
C LEU A 178 20.42 12.77 -1.08
N SER A 179 20.54 11.46 -0.88
CA SER A 179 20.10 10.43 -1.83
C SER A 179 18.59 10.15 -1.75
N ASP A 180 17.97 10.37 -0.60
CA ASP A 180 16.57 10.01 -0.36
C ASP A 180 15.58 11.11 -0.72
N ILE A 181 15.93 12.37 -0.47
CA ILE A 181 15.08 13.52 -0.82
C ILE A 181 14.68 13.50 -2.30
N PRO A 182 15.61 13.33 -3.28
CA PRO A 182 15.24 13.33 -4.69
C PRO A 182 14.28 12.21 -5.06
N VAL A 183 14.45 11.02 -4.48
CA VAL A 183 13.61 9.85 -4.81
C VAL A 183 12.19 10.03 -4.25
N ASN A 184 12.08 10.48 -2.99
CA ASN A 184 10.80 10.79 -2.36
C ASN A 184 10.09 11.93 -3.12
N ALA A 185 10.80 13.01 -3.43
CA ALA A 185 10.25 14.14 -4.18
C ALA A 185 9.79 13.74 -5.59
N LEU A 186 10.58 12.92 -6.31
CA LEU A 186 10.22 12.42 -7.63
C LEU A 186 8.90 11.65 -7.58
N SER A 187 8.71 10.78 -6.58
CA SER A 187 7.48 10.00 -6.45
C SER A 187 6.24 10.90 -6.25
N THR A 188 6.34 11.92 -5.40
CA THR A 188 5.26 12.90 -5.16
C THR A 188 5.01 13.78 -6.38
N ILE A 189 6.05 14.27 -7.07
CA ILE A 189 5.91 15.10 -8.27
C ILE A 189 5.21 14.32 -9.38
N VAL A 190 5.65 13.09 -9.65
CA VAL A 190 5.02 12.24 -10.68
C VAL A 190 3.57 11.96 -10.33
N ALA A 191 3.28 11.63 -9.07
CA ALA A 191 1.90 11.42 -8.61
C ALA A 191 1.04 12.69 -8.82
N PHE A 192 1.54 13.84 -8.41
CA PHE A 192 0.84 15.13 -8.55
C PHE A 192 0.50 15.44 -10.01
N VAL A 193 1.47 15.33 -10.92
CA VAL A 193 1.27 15.56 -12.36
C VAL A 193 0.26 14.58 -12.96
N CYS A 194 0.39 13.28 -12.64
CA CYS A 194 -0.49 12.24 -13.15
C CYS A 194 -1.94 12.42 -12.68
N TYR A 195 -2.16 12.59 -11.38
CA TYR A 195 -3.51 12.71 -10.83
C TYR A 195 -4.19 14.03 -11.21
N THR A 196 -3.44 15.13 -11.31
CA THR A 196 -3.96 16.40 -11.84
C THR A 196 -4.46 16.21 -13.28
N SER A 197 -3.69 15.52 -14.12
CA SER A 197 -4.05 15.23 -15.51
C SER A 197 -5.26 14.29 -15.63
N ILE A 198 -5.36 13.28 -14.74
CA ILE A 198 -6.51 12.37 -14.67
C ILE A 198 -7.79 13.15 -14.35
N ILE A 199 -7.76 13.99 -13.31
CA ILE A 199 -8.90 14.79 -12.90
C ILE A 199 -9.34 15.72 -14.04
N PHE A 200 -8.39 16.40 -14.69
CA PHE A 200 -8.69 17.28 -15.83
C PHE A 200 -9.34 16.52 -16.99
N THR A 201 -8.78 15.36 -17.37
CA THR A 201 -9.31 14.50 -18.44
C THR A 201 -10.74 14.05 -18.16
N ILE A 202 -11.04 13.68 -16.91
CA ILE A 202 -12.38 13.27 -16.51
C ILE A 202 -13.34 14.45 -16.58
N ARG A 203 -12.98 15.62 -16.05
CA ARG A 203 -13.83 16.82 -16.13
C ARG A 203 -14.14 17.23 -17.56
N LYS A 204 -13.15 17.17 -18.47
CA LYS A 204 -13.34 17.49 -19.89
C LYS A 204 -14.33 16.53 -20.54
N SER A 205 -14.13 15.23 -20.34
CA SER A 205 -14.95 14.19 -20.97
C SER A 205 -16.40 14.14 -20.46
N THR A 206 -16.67 14.46 -19.18
CA THR A 206 -18.04 14.47 -18.63
C THR A 206 -18.90 15.53 -19.30
N LYS A 207 -18.29 16.61 -19.82
CA LYS A 207 -18.98 17.64 -20.59
C LYS A 207 -19.37 17.21 -22.01
N THR A 208 -18.87 16.08 -22.51
CA THR A 208 -18.96 15.70 -23.94
C THR A 208 -19.80 14.44 -24.20
N VAL A 209 -20.39 13.78 -23.19
CA VAL A 209 -21.06 12.48 -23.41
C VAL A 209 -22.52 12.63 -23.85
N SER A 210 -22.77 12.29 -25.12
CA SER A 210 -24.07 12.00 -25.73
C SER A 210 -24.59 10.59 -25.37
N LEU A 211 -25.92 10.45 -25.29
CA LEU A 211 -26.66 9.27 -24.88
C LEU A 211 -26.65 8.17 -25.96
N THR A 212 -25.98 7.04 -25.73
CA THR A 212 -26.13 5.82 -26.55
C THR A 212 -25.84 4.58 -25.69
N MET A 213 -26.48 3.43 -25.94
CA MET A 213 -26.37 2.24 -25.07
C MET A 213 -24.94 1.65 -24.96
N THR A 214 -24.11 1.75 -26.00
CA THR A 214 -22.66 1.45 -25.97
C THR A 214 -21.90 2.37 -25.00
N ALA A 215 -22.39 3.60 -24.80
CA ALA A 215 -21.83 4.52 -23.82
C ALA A 215 -22.09 4.06 -22.39
N GLN A 216 -23.11 3.24 -22.10
CA GLN A 216 -23.44 2.82 -20.74
C GLN A 216 -22.43 1.81 -20.19
N THR A 217 -22.10 0.74 -20.94
CA THR A 217 -21.07 -0.24 -20.54
C THR A 217 -19.70 0.42 -20.45
N GLN A 218 -19.37 1.31 -21.39
CA GLN A 218 -18.12 2.06 -21.38
C GLN A 218 -18.04 3.04 -20.20
N ARG A 219 -19.16 3.70 -19.85
CA ARG A 219 -19.27 4.59 -18.68
C ARG A 219 -19.08 3.82 -17.38
N GLN A 220 -19.64 2.62 -17.25
CA GLN A 220 -19.44 1.77 -16.07
C GLN A 220 -17.98 1.34 -15.92
N ARG A 221 -17.33 0.88 -17.00
CA ARG A 221 -15.89 0.53 -16.97
C ARG A 221 -15.06 1.74 -16.55
N ARG A 222 -15.31 2.90 -17.16
CA ARG A 222 -14.59 4.13 -16.86
C ARG A 222 -14.78 4.62 -15.41
N HIS A 223 -15.98 4.46 -14.88
CA HIS A 223 -16.25 4.75 -13.47
C HIS A 223 -15.45 3.83 -12.54
N LYS A 224 -15.30 2.55 -12.88
CA LYS A 224 -14.42 1.63 -12.13
C LYS A 224 -12.96 2.06 -12.18
N GLU A 225 -12.43 2.39 -13.36
CA GLU A 225 -11.05 2.88 -13.52
C GLU A 225 -10.79 4.14 -12.67
N TYR A 226 -11.79 5.03 -12.60
CA TYR A 226 -11.73 6.22 -11.75
C TYR A 226 -11.71 5.88 -10.26
N ILE A 227 -12.56 4.96 -9.79
CA ILE A 227 -12.54 4.51 -8.39
C ILE A 227 -11.15 3.96 -8.04
N TYR A 228 -10.54 3.15 -8.90
CA TYR A 228 -9.18 2.66 -8.68
C TYR A 228 -8.14 3.79 -8.67
N ALA A 229 -8.29 4.79 -9.54
CA ALA A 229 -7.41 5.96 -9.53
C ALA A 229 -7.55 6.77 -8.23
N MET A 230 -8.76 6.95 -7.71
CA MET A 230 -8.97 7.64 -6.43
C MET A 230 -8.44 6.84 -5.25
N GLN A 231 -8.53 5.50 -5.27
CA GLN A 231 -7.90 4.65 -4.25
C GLN A 231 -6.39 4.86 -4.21
N PHE A 232 -5.72 4.77 -5.36
CA PHE A 232 -4.28 4.99 -5.45
C PHE A 232 -3.87 6.44 -5.17
N PHE A 233 -4.72 7.43 -5.50
CA PHE A 233 -4.49 8.82 -5.13
C PHE A 233 -4.49 8.99 -3.61
N SER A 234 -5.48 8.44 -2.91
CA SER A 234 -5.53 8.49 -1.44
C SER A 234 -4.31 7.83 -0.80
N ILE A 235 -3.88 6.68 -1.33
CA ILE A 235 -2.64 5.99 -0.89
C ILE A 235 -1.43 6.92 -1.06
N SER A 236 -1.35 7.63 -2.19
CA SER A 236 -0.24 8.56 -2.47
C SER A 236 -0.21 9.78 -1.55
N LEU A 237 -1.38 10.24 -1.08
CA LEU A 237 -1.47 11.30 -0.08
C LEU A 237 -0.91 10.86 1.28
N PHE A 238 -1.27 9.67 1.75
CA PHE A 238 -0.72 9.13 3.00
C PHE A 238 0.79 8.95 2.92
N TYR A 239 1.29 8.46 1.79
CA TYR A 239 2.71 8.33 1.55
C TYR A 239 3.42 9.69 1.55
N THR A 240 2.87 10.67 0.83
CA THR A 240 3.44 12.02 0.75
C THR A 240 3.47 12.68 2.12
N PHE A 241 2.38 12.54 2.87
CA PHE A 241 2.30 13.02 4.24
C PHE A 241 3.37 12.37 5.12
N ALA A 242 3.50 11.04 5.08
CA ALA A 242 4.45 10.32 5.94
C ALA A 242 5.91 10.72 5.68
N TRP A 243 6.34 10.84 4.41
CA TRP A 243 7.73 11.20 4.13
C TRP A 243 8.02 12.68 4.39
N VAL A 244 7.08 13.58 4.08
CA VAL A 244 7.24 15.01 4.42
C VAL A 244 7.33 15.15 5.92
N PHE A 245 6.46 14.47 6.67
CA PHE A 245 6.46 14.51 8.13
C PHE A 245 7.75 13.94 8.72
N LEU A 246 8.24 12.79 8.24
CA LEU A 246 9.54 12.23 8.63
C LEU A 246 10.69 13.24 8.45
N ARG A 247 10.61 14.11 7.43
CA ARG A 247 11.67 15.04 7.09
C ARG A 247 11.58 16.38 7.79
N THR A 248 10.39 16.98 7.82
CA THR A 248 10.19 18.34 8.36
C THR A 248 10.05 18.34 9.87
N PHE A 249 9.52 17.26 10.46
CA PHE A 249 9.27 17.19 11.89
C PHE A 249 10.56 17.35 12.73
N PRO A 250 11.66 16.63 12.44
CA PRO A 250 12.92 16.84 13.17
C PRO A 250 13.51 18.25 13.02
N MET A 251 13.31 18.91 11.87
CA MET A 251 13.80 20.27 11.63
C MET A 251 13.06 21.33 12.43
N LEU A 252 11.77 21.11 12.71
CA LEU A 252 10.92 22.06 13.43
C LEU A 252 11.10 21.98 14.95
N PHE A 253 11.33 20.79 15.50
CA PHE A 253 11.33 20.55 16.95
C PHE A 253 12.71 20.42 17.59
N GLY A 254 13.81 20.45 16.81
CA GLY A 254 15.15 20.73 17.32
C GLY A 254 15.67 19.86 18.47
N GLY A 255 15.11 18.66 18.68
CA GLY A 255 15.46 17.76 19.80
C GLY A 255 14.76 18.05 21.13
N GLU A 256 13.95 19.11 21.21
CA GLU A 256 13.09 19.36 22.38
C GLU A 256 11.86 18.47 22.33
N ASN A 257 11.46 17.91 23.49
CA ASN A 257 10.31 17.02 23.63
C ASN A 257 10.33 15.80 22.68
N LEU A 258 11.35 14.95 22.83
CA LEU A 258 11.56 13.71 22.06
C LEU A 258 10.33 12.79 21.98
N GLU A 259 9.40 12.90 22.93
CA GLU A 259 8.15 12.15 22.93
C GLU A 259 7.30 12.37 21.68
N TRP A 260 7.32 13.58 21.11
CA TRP A 260 6.53 13.90 19.92
C TRP A 260 7.03 13.22 18.64
N PHE A 261 8.27 12.75 18.61
CA PHE A 261 8.82 12.04 17.46
C PHE A 261 8.13 10.70 17.21
N VAL A 262 7.36 10.18 18.19
CA VAL A 262 6.45 9.04 18.00
C VAL A 262 5.42 9.29 16.88
N LEU A 263 5.05 10.56 16.62
CA LEU A 263 4.13 10.91 15.54
C LEU A 263 4.67 10.52 14.16
N ILE A 264 5.99 10.48 13.99
CA ILE A 264 6.63 9.97 12.77
C ILE A 264 6.37 8.47 12.64
N ALA A 265 6.54 7.71 13.73
CA ALA A 265 6.23 6.28 13.77
C ALA A 265 4.74 6.00 13.46
N PHE A 266 3.83 6.81 14.01
CA PHE A 266 2.42 6.75 13.65
C PHE A 266 2.16 7.06 12.19
N SER A 267 2.80 8.11 11.64
CA SER A 267 2.59 8.51 10.24
C SER A 267 3.01 7.41 9.27
N ILE A 268 4.15 6.77 9.53
CA ILE A 268 4.62 5.62 8.74
C ILE A 268 3.67 4.41 8.91
N THR A 269 3.24 4.12 10.14
CA THR A 269 2.28 3.04 10.42
C THR A 269 0.94 3.25 9.71
N VAL A 270 0.42 4.47 9.73
CA VAL A 270 -0.83 4.85 9.04
C VAL A 270 -0.65 4.69 7.53
N ASN A 271 0.48 5.13 6.97
CA ASN A 271 0.78 4.95 5.55
C ASN A 271 0.78 3.46 5.14
N SER A 272 1.46 2.59 5.90
CA SER A 272 1.47 1.15 5.62
C SER A 272 0.12 0.47 5.89
N SER A 273 -0.76 1.10 6.67
CA SER A 273 -2.13 0.61 6.91
C SER A 273 -3.12 1.12 5.86
N ALA A 274 -2.82 2.24 5.20
CA ALA A 274 -3.74 2.95 4.32
C ALA A 274 -4.18 2.08 3.13
N ASN A 275 -3.26 1.30 2.55
CA ASN A 275 -3.57 0.40 1.43
C ASN A 275 -4.70 -0.56 1.79
N ALA A 276 -4.53 -1.36 2.84
CA ALA A 276 -5.54 -2.31 3.29
C ALA A 276 -6.85 -1.62 3.69
N PHE A 277 -6.78 -0.51 4.42
CA PHE A 277 -7.95 0.26 4.84
C PHE A 277 -8.77 0.76 3.64
N ILE A 278 -8.10 1.33 2.63
CA ILE A 278 -8.75 1.82 1.42
C ILE A 278 -9.39 0.67 0.64
N TYR A 279 -8.77 -0.51 0.57
CA TYR A 279 -9.41 -1.68 -0.04
C TYR A 279 -10.65 -2.15 0.73
N LEU A 280 -10.59 -2.17 2.06
CA LEU A 280 -11.70 -2.61 2.91
C LEU A 280 -12.91 -1.65 2.85
N ILE A 281 -12.69 -0.37 2.59
CA ILE A 281 -13.78 0.62 2.50
C ILE A 281 -14.26 0.81 1.05
N SER A 282 -13.33 0.93 0.11
CA SER A 282 -13.63 1.44 -1.22
C SER A 282 -13.76 0.34 -2.29
N ASN A 283 -13.26 -0.88 -2.03
CA ASN A 283 -13.23 -1.95 -3.03
C ASN A 283 -14.33 -3.00 -2.77
N LYS A 284 -15.51 -2.75 -3.35
CA LYS A 284 -16.67 -3.66 -3.25
C LYS A 284 -16.38 -5.10 -3.70
N GLU A 285 -15.37 -5.36 -4.53
CA GLU A 285 -15.04 -6.70 -4.98
C GLU A 285 -14.28 -7.48 -3.90
N ILE A 286 -13.34 -6.82 -3.22
CA ILE A 286 -12.63 -7.38 -2.07
C ILE A 286 -13.61 -7.62 -0.92
N ILE A 287 -14.45 -6.63 -0.59
CA ILE A 287 -15.45 -6.74 0.50
C ILE A 287 -16.35 -7.96 0.28
N ARG A 288 -16.89 -8.12 -0.94
CA ARG A 288 -17.74 -9.27 -1.30
C ARG A 288 -17.02 -10.61 -1.22
N MET A 289 -15.71 -10.64 -1.52
CA MET A 289 -14.93 -11.87 -1.40
C MET A 289 -14.64 -12.21 0.06
N ILE A 290 -14.36 -11.21 0.90
CA ILE A 290 -14.15 -11.39 2.33
C ILE A 290 -15.44 -11.87 3.00
N SER A 291 -16.58 -11.24 2.71
CA SER A 291 -17.88 -11.62 3.29
C SER A 291 -18.35 -13.02 2.89
N ARG A 292 -17.95 -13.50 1.70
CA ARG A 292 -18.18 -14.89 1.26
C ARG A 292 -17.16 -15.88 1.81
N SER A 293 -16.06 -15.40 2.36
CA SER A 293 -15.05 -16.24 2.99
C SER A 293 -15.53 -16.63 4.38
N ARG A 294 -15.47 -17.92 4.72
CA ARG A 294 -15.97 -18.45 6.02
C ARG A 294 -15.27 -17.88 7.27
N TYR A 295 -14.30 -16.97 7.13
CA TYR A 295 -13.61 -16.33 8.26
C TYR A 295 -14.46 -15.29 9.00
N PHE A 296 -15.57 -14.82 8.41
CA PHE A 296 -16.50 -13.85 9.01
C PHE A 296 -17.94 -14.40 9.14
N VAL A 297 -18.10 -15.69 9.46
CA VAL A 297 -19.39 -16.19 9.97
C VAL A 297 -19.44 -15.89 11.47
N PHE A 298 -19.64 -14.62 11.80
CA PHE A 298 -20.15 -14.22 13.12
C PHE A 298 -21.65 -13.94 12.94
N GLY A 299 -22.47 -14.76 13.60
CA GLY A 299 -23.92 -14.65 13.77
C GLY A 299 -24.68 -13.71 12.82
N GLY A 300 -25.14 -14.24 11.69
CA GLY A 300 -26.11 -13.58 10.83
C GLY A 300 -27.04 -14.63 10.27
N THR A 301 -28.26 -14.69 10.82
CA THR A 301 -29.36 -15.55 10.42
C THR A 301 -29.52 -15.61 8.90
N SER A 302 -29.44 -16.83 8.35
CA SER A 302 -29.86 -17.14 6.99
C SER A 302 -31.30 -16.66 6.78
N SER A 303 -31.46 -15.52 6.12
CA SER A 303 -32.70 -15.15 5.47
C SER A 303 -32.61 -15.69 4.05
N THR A 304 -33.20 -16.87 3.86
CA THR A 304 -33.45 -17.50 2.57
C THR A 304 -34.37 -16.58 1.76
N ILE A 305 -33.82 -15.80 0.85
CA ILE A 305 -34.61 -15.09 -0.15
C ILE A 305 -34.97 -16.11 -1.24
N HIS A 306 -36.20 -16.63 -1.16
CA HIS A 306 -36.85 -17.34 -2.26
C HIS A 306 -37.03 -16.36 -3.44
N HIS A 307 -36.31 -16.59 -4.52
CA HIS A 307 -36.71 -16.06 -5.83
C HIS A 307 -37.64 -17.09 -6.47
N SER A 308 -38.93 -16.83 -6.37
CA SER A 308 -39.98 -17.46 -7.17
C SER A 308 -39.97 -16.83 -8.56
N ASP A 309 -39.27 -17.45 -9.50
CA ASP A 309 -39.39 -17.11 -10.91
C ASP A 309 -40.52 -17.94 -11.53
N THR A 310 -41.66 -17.29 -11.69
CA THR A 310 -42.83 -17.75 -12.43
C THR A 310 -42.47 -17.82 -13.92
N ILE A 311 -42.36 -19.04 -14.47
CA ILE A 311 -42.26 -19.29 -15.90
C ILE A 311 -43.67 -19.23 -16.50
N PRO A 312 -43.97 -18.38 -17.50
CA PRO A 312 -45.17 -18.55 -18.29
C PRO A 312 -44.96 -19.69 -19.30
N GLN A 313 -45.76 -20.73 -19.17
CA GLN A 313 -45.94 -21.77 -20.19
C GLN A 313 -46.56 -21.14 -21.45
N SER A 314 -45.88 -21.26 -22.59
CA SER A 314 -46.55 -21.30 -23.89
C SER A 314 -46.00 -22.48 -24.68
N SER A 315 -46.83 -23.50 -24.78
CA SER A 315 -46.68 -24.67 -25.64
C SER A 315 -46.73 -24.29 -27.12
N GLU A 316 -45.73 -24.69 -27.91
CA GLU A 316 -46.01 -25.11 -29.27
C GLU A 316 -45.04 -26.18 -29.77
N LYS A 317 -45.65 -27.24 -30.28
CA LYS A 317 -45.11 -28.50 -30.79
C LYS A 317 -44.12 -28.29 -31.94
N ARG A 318 -43.04 -29.08 -31.97
CA ARG A 318 -42.70 -29.91 -33.15
C ARG A 318 -41.68 -31.00 -32.82
N SER A 319 -42.18 -32.23 -32.93
CA SER A 319 -41.48 -33.50 -32.88
C SER A 319 -40.34 -33.57 -33.91
N LYS A 320 -39.17 -34.06 -33.50
CA LYS A 320 -38.19 -34.68 -34.42
C LYS A 320 -37.96 -36.12 -33.98
N ILE A 321 -38.40 -37.00 -34.86
CA ILE A 321 -38.27 -38.46 -34.84
C ILE A 321 -36.80 -38.85 -35.05
N ILE A 322 -36.36 -39.87 -34.33
CA ILE A 322 -35.09 -40.58 -34.53
C ILE A 322 -35.40 -41.92 -35.22
N ALA A 323 -34.72 -42.22 -36.33
CA ALA A 323 -34.40 -43.56 -36.85
C ALA A 323 -33.33 -43.35 -37.96
N VAL A 324 -32.08 -43.81 -37.85
CA VAL A 324 -31.51 -45.18 -37.88
C VAL A 324 -31.54 -45.82 -39.28
N THR A 325 -30.33 -46.10 -39.78
CA THR A 325 -29.88 -47.07 -40.82
C THR A 325 -30.43 -47.01 -42.25
N HIS A 326 -29.51 -46.79 -43.21
CA HIS A 326 -28.92 -47.87 -44.01
C HIS A 326 -27.52 -47.48 -44.49
#